data_AF-A0A031K0R8-F1
#
_entry.id   AF-A0A031K0R8-F1
#
_cell.length_a   1.000
_cell.length_b   1.000
_cell.length_c   1.000
_cell.angle_alpha   90.00
_cell.angle_beta   90.00
_cell.angle_gamma   90.00
#
_symmetry.space_group_name_H-M   'P 1'
#
loop_
_entity.id
_entity.type
_entity.pdbx_description
1 polymer ?
#
loop_
_entity_poly.entity_id
_entity_poly.type
_entity_poly.pdbx_seq_one_letter_code
_entity_poly.pdbx_strand_id
1 'polypeptide(L)'
;MKMQAFPQPRSGPSDNAVGGLALLAIATASEVSEGIPEEQAHGFFLAIGRRMAALEPLDGVNDASVLCARINAFWQALDWGEIELAVGREAIIVRHRDLPTEIAPDRAGHWARMLLGVLEGAYDSWFRVLGSGPALRTTAEWKGETLELRHGR
;
A
#
# COMPACT_ATOMS: atom_id res chain seq x y z
N MET A 1 7.38 14.12 26.42
CA MET A 1 7.63 14.76 25.12
C MET A 1 6.72 14.07 24.10
N LYS A 2 5.58 14.69 23.74
CA LYS A 2 4.64 14.11 22.76
C LYS A 2 5.16 14.43 21.37
N MET A 3 5.59 13.40 20.64
CA MET A 3 5.94 13.49 19.23
C MET A 3 4.64 13.72 18.46
N GLN A 4 4.51 14.86 17.78
CA GLN A 4 3.39 15.11 16.86
C GLN A 4 3.53 14.10 15.70
N ALA A 5 2.67 13.08 15.69
CA ALA A 5 2.76 11.95 14.78
C ALA A 5 2.22 12.24 13.36
N PHE A 6 1.59 13.39 13.13
CA PHE A 6 1.04 13.76 11.82
C PHE A 6 1.18 15.27 11.59
N PRO A 7 1.50 15.71 10.37
CA PRO A 7 1.40 17.12 10.00
C PRO A 7 -0.01 17.63 10.31
N GLN A 8 -0.11 18.76 11.00
CA GLN A 8 -1.37 19.52 11.07
C GLN A 8 -1.86 19.79 9.65
N PRO A 9 -3.19 19.79 9.38
CA PRO A 9 -3.71 20.11 8.07
C PRO A 9 -3.32 21.56 7.75
N ARG A 10 -2.21 21.72 7.01
CA ARG A 10 -1.93 22.94 6.28
C ARG A 10 -3.10 23.09 5.32
N SER A 11 -3.65 24.30 5.26
CA SER A 11 -4.57 24.74 4.21
C SER A 11 -4.21 24.02 2.91
N GLY A 12 -5.18 23.28 2.35
CA GLY A 12 -4.94 22.18 1.41
C GLY A 12 -3.91 22.50 0.32
N PRO A 13 -3.16 21.50 -0.16
CA PRO A 13 -2.19 21.73 -1.22
C PRO A 13 -2.88 22.46 -2.37
N SER A 14 -2.33 23.59 -2.81
CA SER A 14 -2.75 24.18 -4.09
C SER A 14 -2.66 23.07 -5.14
N ASP A 15 -3.63 22.91 -6.05
CA ASP A 15 -3.67 21.84 -7.05
C ASP A 15 -2.31 21.60 -7.75
N ASN A 16 -1.53 22.67 -7.93
CA ASN A 16 -0.16 22.62 -8.46
C ASN A 16 0.83 21.75 -7.66
N ALA A 17 0.73 21.72 -6.33
CA ALA A 17 1.56 20.90 -5.46
C ALA A 17 1.20 19.41 -5.55
N VAL A 18 -0.11 19.09 -5.66
CA VAL A 18 -0.57 17.72 -5.89
C VAL A 18 -0.09 17.23 -7.25
N GLY A 19 -0.22 18.05 -8.30
CA GLY A 19 0.30 17.73 -9.63
C GLY A 19 1.81 17.52 -9.66
N GLY A 20 2.59 18.33 -8.95
CA GLY A 20 4.04 18.18 -8.85
C GLY A 20 4.48 16.89 -8.15
N LEU A 21 3.81 16.51 -7.06
CA LEU A 21 4.07 15.25 -6.36
C LEU A 21 3.66 14.04 -7.20
N ALA A 22 2.52 14.11 -7.90
CA ALA A 22 2.09 13.10 -8.84
C ALA A 22 3.12 12.89 -9.96
N LEU A 23 3.61 13.98 -10.57
CA LEU A 23 4.65 13.93 -11.59
C LEU A 23 5.95 13.29 -11.07
N LEU A 24 6.37 13.65 -9.85
CA LEU A 24 7.56 13.05 -9.23
C LEU A 24 7.37 11.55 -8.97
N ALA A 25 6.19 11.16 -8.48
CA ALA A 25 5.89 9.76 -8.21
C ALA A 25 5.91 8.91 -9.49
N ILE A 26 5.29 9.39 -10.57
CA ILE A 26 5.30 8.66 -11.84
C ILE A 26 6.70 8.64 -12.48
N ALA A 27 7.44 9.74 -12.44
CA ALA A 27 8.82 9.77 -12.93
C ALA A 27 9.71 8.78 -12.18
N THR A 28 9.53 8.66 -10.85
CA THR A 28 10.25 7.68 -10.02
C THR A 28 9.85 6.25 -10.40
N ALA A 29 8.56 5.98 -10.57
CA ALA A 29 8.06 4.65 -10.95
C ALA A 29 8.58 4.22 -12.34
N SER A 30 8.61 5.15 -13.31
CA SER A 30 9.18 4.95 -14.63
C SER A 30 10.68 4.65 -14.56
N GLU A 31 11.46 5.52 -13.92
CA GLU A 31 12.92 5.36 -13.82
C GLU A 31 13.31 4.02 -13.18
N VAL A 32 12.63 3.65 -12.09
CA VAL A 32 12.88 2.37 -11.41
C VAL A 32 12.48 1.19 -12.30
N SER A 33 11.34 1.28 -12.99
CA SER A 33 10.87 0.17 -13.82
C SER A 33 11.69 -0.02 -15.10
N GLU A 34 12.26 1.05 -15.65
CA GLU A 34 13.05 1.03 -16.89
C GLU A 34 14.54 0.79 -16.62
N GLY A 35 15.04 1.23 -15.46
CA GLY A 35 16.47 1.21 -15.14
C GLY A 35 17.00 -0.08 -14.51
N ILE A 36 16.14 -0.92 -13.92
CA ILE A 36 16.55 -2.15 -13.23
C ILE A 36 15.64 -3.36 -13.54
N PRO A 37 16.12 -4.61 -13.33
CA PRO A 37 15.30 -5.80 -13.53
C PRO A 37 14.01 -5.79 -12.72
N GLU A 38 12.94 -6.37 -13.28
CA GLU A 38 11.58 -6.35 -12.71
C GLU A 38 11.52 -6.85 -11.26
N GLU A 39 12.23 -7.93 -10.93
CA GLU A 39 12.29 -8.45 -9.56
C GLU A 39 12.89 -7.44 -8.57
N GLN A 40 13.91 -6.68 -9.01
CA GLN A 40 14.56 -5.67 -8.18
C GLN A 40 13.66 -4.43 -8.04
N ALA A 41 12.99 -4.01 -9.12
CA ALA A 41 11.99 -2.94 -9.07
C ALA A 41 10.84 -3.29 -8.11
N HIS A 42 10.31 -4.50 -8.22
CA HIS A 42 9.28 -5.00 -7.32
C HIS A 42 9.78 -5.02 -5.86
N GLY A 43 10.99 -5.55 -5.61
CA GLY A 43 11.61 -5.52 -4.29
C GLY A 43 11.78 -4.12 -3.70
N PHE A 44 12.10 -3.13 -4.54
CA PHE A 44 12.14 -1.72 -4.14
C PHE A 44 10.76 -1.19 -3.74
N PHE A 45 9.72 -1.49 -4.51
CA PHE A 45 8.34 -1.09 -4.18
C PHE A 45 7.82 -1.76 -2.89
N LEU A 46 8.14 -3.05 -2.66
CA LEU A 46 7.86 -3.72 -1.38
C LEU A 46 8.51 -2.97 -0.20
N ALA A 47 9.74 -2.47 -0.39
CA ALA A 47 10.43 -1.72 0.66
C ALA A 47 9.78 -0.35 0.96
N ILE A 48 9.18 0.31 -0.04
CA ILE A 48 8.35 1.50 0.17
C ILE A 48 7.12 1.13 1.01
N GLY A 49 6.41 0.05 0.62
CA GLY A 49 5.25 -0.48 1.34
C GLY A 49 5.53 -0.75 2.82
N ARG A 50 6.62 -1.46 3.11
CA ARG A 50 7.08 -1.72 4.49
C ARG A 50 7.32 -0.43 5.28
N ARG A 51 7.90 0.60 4.63
CA ARG A 51 8.13 1.90 5.26
C ARG A 51 6.83 2.64 5.55
N MET A 52 5.83 2.53 4.68
CA MET A 52 4.49 3.09 4.91
C MET A 52 3.78 2.35 6.06
N ALA A 53 3.80 1.02 6.06
CA ALA A 53 3.19 0.22 7.13
C ALA A 53 3.77 0.53 8.52
N ALA A 54 5.06 0.88 8.60
CA ALA A 54 5.69 1.28 9.86
C ALA A 54 5.12 2.60 10.46
N LEU A 55 4.40 3.41 9.67
CA LEU A 55 3.71 4.61 10.16
C LEU A 55 2.42 4.27 10.92
N GLU A 56 1.85 3.09 10.69
CA GLU A 56 0.69 2.54 11.40
C GLU A 56 1.03 1.15 11.96
N PRO A 57 1.73 1.07 13.10
CA PRO A 57 2.06 -0.21 13.72
C PRO A 57 0.79 -0.89 14.25
N LEU A 58 0.50 -2.09 13.75
CA LEU A 58 -0.70 -2.86 14.12
C LEU A 58 -0.45 -3.83 15.29
N ASP A 59 0.62 -3.63 16.06
CA ASP A 59 0.96 -4.44 17.22
C ASP A 59 -0.22 -4.58 18.20
N GLY A 60 -0.45 -5.81 18.68
CA GLY A 60 -1.47 -6.10 19.70
C GLY A 60 -2.92 -6.09 19.20
N VAL A 61 -3.17 -5.85 17.91
CA VAL A 61 -4.51 -6.04 17.33
C VAL A 61 -4.81 -7.53 17.22
N ASN A 62 -5.85 -7.99 17.88
CA ASN A 62 -6.25 -9.42 17.91
C ASN A 62 -7.67 -9.67 17.38
N ASP A 63 -8.32 -8.62 16.88
CA ASP A 63 -9.67 -8.67 16.33
C ASP A 63 -9.66 -8.23 14.86
N ALA A 64 -10.29 -9.02 14.00
CA ALA A 64 -10.28 -8.79 12.55
C ALA A 64 -11.07 -7.53 12.16
N SER A 65 -12.11 -7.16 12.91
CA SER A 65 -12.87 -5.93 12.66
C SER A 65 -12.08 -4.69 13.06
N VAL A 66 -11.35 -4.74 14.18
CA VAL A 66 -10.43 -3.67 14.60
C VAL A 66 -9.27 -3.53 13.61
N LEU A 67 -8.72 -4.66 13.14
CA LEU A 67 -7.69 -4.67 12.11
C LEU A 67 -8.16 -3.98 10.83
N CYS A 68 -9.31 -4.38 10.31
CA CYS A 68 -9.93 -3.81 9.13
C CYS A 68 -10.18 -2.30 9.30
N ALA A 69 -10.70 -1.88 10.46
CA ALA A 69 -10.97 -0.46 10.73
C ALA A 69 -9.69 0.39 10.77
N ARG A 70 -8.60 -0.09 11.39
CA ARG A 70 -7.32 0.64 11.43
C ARG A 70 -6.66 0.75 10.07
N ILE A 71 -6.65 -0.34 9.29
CA ILE A 71 -6.11 -0.32 7.92
C ILE A 71 -6.92 0.65 7.04
N ASN A 72 -8.26 0.62 7.14
CA ASN A 72 -9.12 1.57 6.43
C ASN A 72 -8.84 3.01 6.83
N ALA A 73 -8.71 3.31 8.12
CA ALA A 73 -8.39 4.66 8.58
C ALA A 73 -7.05 5.17 8.02
N PHE A 74 -6.05 4.28 7.91
CA PHE A 74 -4.76 4.63 7.32
C PHE A 74 -4.88 4.96 5.82
N TRP A 75 -5.55 4.13 5.03
CA TRP A 75 -5.70 4.37 3.59
C TRP A 75 -6.59 5.57 3.28
N GLN A 76 -7.68 5.76 4.03
CA GLN A 76 -8.56 6.91 3.90
C GLN A 76 -7.84 8.24 4.20
N ALA A 77 -6.92 8.25 5.17
CA ALA A 77 -6.11 9.44 5.46
C ALA A 77 -5.15 9.83 4.31
N LEU A 78 -4.92 8.92 3.36
CA LEU A 78 -4.09 9.12 2.18
C LEU A 78 -4.91 9.31 0.90
N ASP A 79 -6.25 9.27 0.98
CA ASP A 79 -7.15 9.18 -0.16
C ASP A 79 -6.86 7.95 -1.06
N TRP A 80 -6.46 6.83 -0.44
CA TRP A 80 -6.12 5.57 -1.13
C TRP A 80 -7.22 4.52 -1.02
N GLY A 81 -8.46 4.96 -0.84
CA GLY A 81 -9.64 4.10 -0.85
C GLY A 81 -9.83 3.27 0.42
N GLU A 82 -10.44 2.11 0.26
CA GLU A 82 -10.91 1.26 1.36
C GLU A 82 -10.68 -0.23 1.09
N ILE A 83 -10.71 -1.01 2.16
CA ILE A 83 -10.54 -2.46 2.11
C ILE A 83 -11.64 -3.23 2.82
N GLU A 84 -11.85 -4.43 2.29
CA GLU A 84 -12.51 -5.54 2.97
C GLU A 84 -11.49 -6.62 3.30
N LEU A 85 -11.64 -7.23 4.47
CA LEU A 85 -10.75 -8.28 4.98
C LEU A 85 -11.56 -9.54 5.29
N ALA A 86 -11.17 -10.66 4.67
CA ALA A 86 -11.74 -11.97 4.91
C ALA A 86 -10.66 -12.91 5.47
N VAL A 87 -10.83 -13.36 6.71
CA VAL A 87 -9.94 -14.34 7.34
C VAL A 87 -10.47 -15.75 7.07
N GLY A 88 -9.80 -16.47 6.17
CA GLY A 88 -10.07 -17.87 5.89
C GLY A 88 -9.13 -18.82 6.63
N ARG A 89 -9.34 -20.13 6.43
CA ARG A 89 -8.49 -21.18 7.02
C ARG A 89 -7.08 -21.21 6.43
N GLU A 90 -6.97 -21.00 5.11
CA GLU A 90 -5.72 -21.14 4.36
C GLU A 90 -5.04 -19.81 4.05
N ALA A 91 -5.79 -18.70 4.08
CA ALA A 91 -5.30 -17.38 3.78
C ALA A 91 -6.19 -16.27 4.33
N ILE A 92 -5.59 -15.11 4.52
CA ILE A 92 -6.29 -13.83 4.63
C ILE A 92 -6.40 -13.27 3.20
N ILE A 93 -7.60 -12.86 2.81
CA ILE A 93 -7.85 -12.16 1.55
C ILE A 93 -8.23 -10.73 1.87
N VAL A 94 -7.55 -9.78 1.24
CA VAL A 94 -7.88 -8.36 1.30
C VAL A 94 -8.32 -7.92 -0.09
N ARG A 95 -9.44 -7.21 -0.17
CA ARG A 95 -9.89 -6.54 -1.39
C ARG A 95 -9.79 -5.05 -1.18
N HIS A 96 -8.95 -4.39 -1.96
CA HIS A 96 -8.68 -2.96 -1.87
C HIS A 96 -9.28 -2.26 -3.08
N ARG A 97 -10.23 -1.35 -2.84
CA ARG A 97 -10.96 -0.58 -3.85
C ARG A 97 -10.65 0.90 -3.74
N ASP A 98 -11.07 1.65 -4.77
CA ASP A 98 -10.94 3.11 -4.83
C ASP A 98 -9.49 3.60 -4.67
N LEU A 99 -8.54 2.78 -5.13
CA LEU A 99 -7.15 3.20 -5.28
C LEU A 99 -7.07 4.24 -6.40
N PRO A 100 -6.20 5.26 -6.28
CA PRO A 100 -5.98 6.22 -7.34
C PRO A 100 -5.18 5.54 -8.46
N THR A 101 -5.77 4.64 -9.24
CA THR A 101 -5.09 3.82 -10.26
C THR A 101 -4.72 4.59 -11.51
N GLU A 102 -5.28 5.77 -11.70
CA GLU A 102 -5.00 6.64 -12.83
C GLU A 102 -4.19 7.86 -12.37
N ILE A 103 -2.94 7.91 -12.82
CA ILE A 103 -2.10 9.10 -12.70
C ILE A 103 -1.63 9.50 -14.08
N ALA A 104 -1.88 10.73 -14.48
CA ALA A 104 -1.43 11.25 -15.77
C ALA A 104 -0.11 12.02 -15.58
N PRO A 105 0.92 11.77 -16.39
CA PRO A 105 1.00 10.79 -17.48
C PRO A 105 1.59 9.42 -17.07
N ASP A 106 0.83 8.31 -17.11
CA ASP A 106 1.34 6.94 -16.99
C ASP A 106 1.01 6.09 -18.22
N ARG A 107 1.85 6.18 -19.27
CA ARG A 107 1.59 5.45 -20.53
C ARG A 107 1.96 3.97 -20.48
N ALA A 108 2.81 3.57 -19.55
CA ALA A 108 3.39 2.23 -19.49
C ALA A 108 2.88 1.40 -18.31
N GLY A 109 1.96 1.94 -17.51
CA GLY A 109 1.37 1.26 -16.35
C GLY A 109 2.35 1.12 -15.19
N HIS A 110 3.37 1.98 -15.11
CA HIS A 110 4.38 1.92 -14.06
C HIS A 110 3.79 2.30 -12.71
N TRP A 111 2.78 3.16 -12.69
CA TRP A 111 2.07 3.52 -11.48
C TRP A 111 1.33 2.32 -10.89
N ALA A 112 0.56 1.59 -11.71
CA ALA A 112 -0.17 0.41 -11.27
C ALA A 112 0.78 -0.70 -10.75
N ARG A 113 1.96 -0.85 -11.36
CA ARG A 113 3.01 -1.77 -10.88
C ARG A 113 3.62 -1.33 -9.56
N MET A 114 3.89 -0.02 -9.42
CA MET A 114 4.38 0.54 -8.16
C MET A 114 3.35 0.34 -7.05
N LEU A 115 2.08 0.69 -7.28
CA LEU A 115 1.00 0.51 -6.32
C LEU A 115 0.88 -0.96 -5.87
N LEU A 116 0.96 -1.91 -6.80
CA LEU A 116 0.92 -3.34 -6.49
C LEU A 116 2.02 -3.73 -5.50
N GLY A 117 3.28 -3.37 -5.79
CA GLY A 117 4.40 -3.69 -4.90
C GLY A 117 4.34 -2.93 -3.57
N VAL A 118 3.92 -1.66 -3.57
CA VAL A 118 3.76 -0.86 -2.35
C VAL A 118 2.73 -1.50 -1.43
N LEU A 119 1.55 -1.87 -1.94
CA LEU A 119 0.53 -2.48 -1.11
C LEU A 119 0.94 -3.88 -0.66
N GLU A 120 1.50 -4.71 -1.53
CA GLU A 120 2.01 -6.03 -1.13
C GLU A 120 3.00 -5.94 0.05
N GLY A 121 3.94 -5.00 -0.01
CA GLY A 121 4.93 -4.77 1.05
C GLY A 121 4.30 -4.25 2.34
N ALA A 122 3.30 -3.38 2.25
CA ALA A 122 2.59 -2.85 3.42
C ALA A 122 1.81 -3.97 4.15
N TYR A 123 1.02 -4.75 3.40
CA TYR A 123 0.23 -5.84 3.96
C TYR A 123 1.09 -6.99 4.49
N ASP A 124 2.16 -7.40 3.79
CA ASP A 124 3.12 -8.37 4.36
C ASP A 124 3.67 -7.84 5.69
N SER A 125 4.12 -6.59 5.76
CA SER A 125 4.66 -6.01 7.00
C SER A 125 3.66 -6.04 8.16
N TRP A 126 2.41 -5.66 7.92
CA TRP A 126 1.37 -5.69 8.94
C TRP A 126 1.05 -7.10 9.40
N PHE A 127 0.89 -8.06 8.49
CA PHE A 127 0.60 -9.45 8.89
C PHE A 127 1.76 -10.09 9.65
N ARG A 128 3.02 -9.71 9.35
CA ARG A 128 4.21 -10.16 10.11
C ARG A 128 4.17 -9.68 11.55
N VAL A 129 3.83 -8.41 11.76
CA VAL A 129 3.68 -7.81 13.09
C VAL A 129 2.60 -8.52 13.90
N LEU A 130 1.54 -9.00 13.24
CA LEU A 130 0.47 -9.80 13.86
C LEU A 130 0.83 -11.27 14.10
N GLY A 131 2.07 -11.67 13.80
CA GLY A 131 2.61 -13.00 14.10
C GLY A 131 2.58 -13.99 12.93
N SER A 132 2.46 -13.53 11.67
CA SER A 132 2.49 -14.45 10.52
C SER A 132 3.86 -15.14 10.38
N GLY A 133 3.84 -16.48 10.32
CA GLY A 133 5.05 -17.29 10.24
C GLY A 133 5.80 -17.13 8.91
N PRO A 134 7.12 -17.35 8.88
CA PRO A 134 7.99 -17.03 7.73
C PRO A 134 7.67 -17.80 6.43
N ALA A 135 6.88 -18.87 6.52
CA ALA A 135 6.44 -19.65 5.36
C ALA A 135 5.25 -19.03 4.61
N LEU A 136 4.48 -18.14 5.26
CA LEU A 136 3.37 -17.44 4.61
C LEU A 136 3.91 -16.33 3.73
N ARG A 137 3.22 -16.01 2.63
CA ARG A 137 3.58 -14.92 1.72
C ARG A 137 2.35 -14.06 1.45
N THR A 138 2.56 -12.76 1.27
CA THR A 138 1.57 -11.88 0.66
C THR A 138 1.86 -11.81 -0.83
N THR A 139 0.83 -11.93 -1.66
CA THR A 139 0.89 -11.65 -3.10
C THR A 139 -0.25 -10.71 -3.47
N ALA A 140 -0.02 -9.79 -4.39
CA ALA A 140 -1.05 -8.86 -4.88
C ALA A 140 -1.35 -9.08 -6.37
N GLU A 141 -2.62 -8.95 -6.74
CA GLU A 141 -3.08 -9.06 -8.14
C GLU A 141 -4.24 -8.10 -8.40
N TRP A 142 -4.21 -7.41 -9.54
CA TRP A 142 -5.33 -6.59 -10.00
C TRP A 142 -6.47 -7.47 -10.53
N LYS A 143 -7.67 -7.28 -9.99
CA LYS A 143 -8.94 -7.90 -10.43
C LYS A 143 -9.88 -6.78 -10.91
N GLY A 144 -9.67 -6.35 -12.15
CA GLY A 144 -10.31 -5.14 -12.67
C GLY A 144 -9.79 -3.91 -11.92
N GLU A 145 -10.70 -3.14 -11.31
CA GLU A 145 -10.36 -1.93 -10.54
C GLU A 145 -10.03 -2.23 -9.07
N THR A 146 -10.19 -3.48 -8.62
CA THR A 146 -9.88 -3.91 -7.26
C THR A 146 -8.51 -4.56 -7.20
N LEU A 147 -7.66 -4.18 -6.23
CA LEU A 147 -6.46 -4.95 -5.91
C LEU A 147 -6.82 -6.03 -4.88
N GLU A 148 -6.65 -7.30 -5.25
CA GLU A 148 -6.79 -8.41 -4.31
C GLU A 148 -5.41 -8.79 -3.77
N LEU A 149 -5.27 -8.80 -2.44
CA LEU A 149 -4.10 -9.34 -1.77
C LEU A 149 -4.45 -10.64 -1.07
N ARG A 150 -3.57 -11.63 -1.22
CA ARG A 150 -3.66 -12.91 -0.55
C ARG A 150 -2.45 -13.07 0.36
N HIS A 151 -2.69 -13.25 1.66
CA HIS A 151 -1.65 -13.64 2.62
C HIS A 151 -1.88 -15.08 3.09
N GLY A 152 -1.05 -16.01 2.64
CA GLY A 152 -1.23 -17.45 2.89
C GLY A 152 -0.07 -18.29 2.37
N ARG A 153 -0.29 -19.60 2.27
CA ARG A 153 0.59 -20.49 1.50
C ARG A 153 0.25 -20.43 0.01
#